data_AF-A0A9E5JY67-F1
#
_entry.id   AF-A0A9E5JY67-F1
#
_cell.length_a   1.000
_cell.length_b   1.000
_cell.length_c   1.000
_cell.angle_alpha   90.00
_cell.angle_beta   90.00
_cell.angle_gamma   90.00
#
_symmetry.space_group_name_H-M   'P 1'
#
loop_
_entity.id
_entity.type
_entity.pdbx_description
1 polymer ?
#
loop_
_entity_poly.entity_id
_entity_poly.type
_entity_poly.pdbx_seq_one_letter_code
_entity_poly.pdbx_strand_id
1 'polypeptide(L)'
;MSLVLVDGHYYAYRSFYAIANLTNSKGEPTNAAFGFASALFRMAQDLQPKLGAVIFDGGIPKERMETHPEYKANRKETPEALEKQIPLLYEVAQALGWKTIMVEGEEADDVIASYTNATDGNSCIVATNDKDLMVLAARGVRIYQPKSEGYELLGRPEVEAKWGVPPDKVHSRRRPQNGGQMDSRTRNRGGRPGCHRSDQARALPHDPQGVGRDRPTQPQDGGVTDQNSPARSGRAALP
;
A
#
# COMPACT_ATOMS: atom_id res chain seq x y z
N MET A 1 -6.32 -13.07 -10.61
CA MET A 1 -7.60 -12.68 -9.97
C MET A 1 -7.21 -11.88 -8.73
N SER A 2 -7.78 -10.70 -8.47
CA SER A 2 -7.37 -9.88 -7.31
C SER A 2 -8.43 -9.92 -6.20
N LEU A 3 -8.00 -10.34 -5.01
CA LEU A 3 -8.77 -10.22 -3.76
C LEU A 3 -8.30 -8.97 -3.01
N VAL A 4 -9.22 -8.08 -2.68
CA VAL A 4 -8.95 -6.91 -1.82
C VAL A 4 -9.53 -7.15 -0.44
N LEU A 5 -8.69 -7.07 0.59
CA LEU A 5 -9.08 -7.17 1.99
C LEU A 5 -8.86 -5.80 2.65
N VAL A 6 -9.93 -5.21 3.18
CA VAL A 6 -9.88 -3.88 3.80
C VAL A 6 -9.92 -4.03 5.31
N ASP A 7 -8.97 -3.41 6.00
CA ASP A 7 -8.99 -3.28 7.46
C ASP A 7 -10.04 -2.21 7.87
N GLY A 8 -11.21 -2.69 8.29
CA GLY A 8 -12.37 -1.85 8.57
C GLY A 8 -12.12 -0.86 9.70
N HIS A 9 -11.54 -1.32 10.81
CA HIS A 9 -11.25 -0.47 11.96
C HIS A 9 -10.20 0.57 11.64
N TYR A 10 -9.11 0.20 10.94
CA TYR A 10 -8.10 1.17 10.52
C TYR A 10 -8.73 2.34 9.73
N TYR A 11 -9.55 2.04 8.71
CA TYR A 11 -10.20 3.08 7.92
C TYR A 11 -11.27 3.86 8.68
N ALA A 12 -11.95 3.23 9.64
CA ALA A 12 -12.90 3.87 10.55
C ALA A 12 -12.21 4.93 11.41
N TYR A 13 -11.16 4.55 12.17
CA TYR A 13 -10.39 5.46 13.01
C TYR A 13 -9.74 6.57 12.18
N ARG A 14 -9.15 6.23 11.03
CA ARG A 14 -8.56 7.23 10.14
C ARG A 14 -9.59 8.28 9.74
N SER A 15 -10.77 7.85 9.32
CA SER A 15 -11.83 8.74 8.85
C SER A 15 -12.38 9.61 9.98
N PHE A 16 -12.54 9.02 11.17
CA PHE A 16 -12.98 9.72 12.37
C PHE A 16 -12.05 10.87 12.75
N TYR A 17 -10.74 10.65 12.74
CA TYR A 17 -9.77 11.69 13.11
C TYR A 17 -9.43 12.65 11.97
N ALA A 18 -9.60 12.23 10.72
CA ALA A 18 -9.32 13.08 9.56
C ALA A 18 -10.42 14.14 9.32
N ILE A 19 -11.66 13.86 9.71
CA ILE A 19 -12.81 14.71 9.44
C ILE A 19 -13.40 15.19 10.78
N ALA A 20 -13.27 16.48 11.07
CA ALA A 20 -13.80 17.08 12.28
C ALA A 20 -15.26 17.55 12.09
N ASN A 21 -16.08 17.38 13.14
CA ASN A 21 -17.39 18.03 13.29
C ASN A 21 -18.42 17.76 12.17
N LEU A 22 -18.39 16.60 11.51
CA LEU A 22 -19.44 16.22 10.56
C LEU A 22 -20.57 15.47 11.28
N THR A 23 -21.78 16.01 11.21
CA THR A 23 -22.99 15.45 11.80
C THR A 23 -24.13 15.38 10.79
N ASN A 24 -25.10 14.50 11.03
CA ASN A 24 -26.34 14.47 10.26
C ASN A 24 -27.34 15.53 10.76
N SER A 25 -28.53 15.59 10.14
CA SER A 25 -29.60 16.54 10.52
C SER A 25 -30.14 16.36 11.94
N LYS A 26 -29.88 15.22 12.59
CA LYS A 26 -30.22 14.94 13.99
C LYS A 26 -29.09 15.27 14.97
N GLY A 27 -27.94 15.74 14.47
CA GLY A 27 -26.75 16.04 15.28
C GLY A 27 -25.88 14.83 15.60
N GLU A 28 -26.17 13.66 15.03
CA GLU A 28 -25.37 12.44 15.26
C GLU A 28 -24.08 12.51 14.42
N PRO A 29 -22.92 12.10 14.98
CA PRO A 29 -21.65 12.13 14.27
C PRO A 29 -21.67 11.15 13.08
N THR A 30 -21.20 11.60 11.93
CA THR A 30 -21.15 10.82 10.67
C THR A 30 -19.82 10.95 9.93
N ASN A 31 -18.84 11.61 10.56
CA ASN A 31 -17.51 11.83 10.02
C ASN A 31 -16.77 10.54 9.65
N ALA A 32 -16.84 9.51 10.50
CA ALA A 32 -16.18 8.23 10.23
C ALA A 32 -16.84 7.53 9.03
N ALA A 33 -18.17 7.48 9.00
CA ALA A 33 -18.92 6.85 7.93
C ALA A 33 -18.69 7.51 6.57
N PHE A 34 -18.69 8.85 6.52
CA PHE A 34 -18.43 9.59 5.29
C PHE A 34 -17.01 9.35 4.74
N GLY A 35 -16.00 9.46 5.60
CA GLY A 35 -14.61 9.23 5.18
C GLY A 35 -14.37 7.77 4.79
N PHE A 36 -15.00 6.83 5.49
CA PHE A 36 -14.93 5.40 5.21
C PHE A 36 -15.57 5.06 3.85
N ALA A 37 -16.77 5.58 3.58
CA ALA A 37 -17.44 5.44 2.28
C ALA A 37 -16.56 5.98 1.14
N SER A 38 -15.97 7.17 1.35
CA SER A 38 -15.08 7.81 0.38
C SER A 38 -13.84 6.96 0.09
N ALA A 39 -13.25 6.34 1.14
CA ALA A 39 -12.11 5.47 1.00
C ALA A 39 -12.46 4.18 0.23
N LEU A 40 -13.57 3.52 0.56
CA LEU A 40 -14.04 2.32 -0.14
C LEU A 40 -14.37 2.60 -1.61
N PHE A 41 -15.05 3.73 -1.88
CA PHE A 41 -15.35 4.15 -3.24
C PHE A 41 -14.07 4.38 -4.04
N ARG A 42 -13.09 5.06 -3.45
CA ARG A 42 -11.79 5.28 -4.08
C ARG A 42 -11.04 3.97 -4.35
N MET A 43 -11.06 3.03 -3.40
CA MET A 43 -10.46 1.70 -3.59
C MET A 43 -11.10 0.93 -4.74
N ALA A 44 -12.44 0.98 -4.86
CA ALA A 44 -13.15 0.34 -5.96
C ALA A 44 -12.73 0.92 -7.32
N GLN A 45 -12.52 2.24 -7.40
CA GLN A 45 -12.04 2.91 -8.61
C GLN A 45 -10.58 2.57 -8.92
N ASP A 46 -9.70 2.63 -7.93
CA ASP A 46 -8.25 2.48 -8.13
C ASP A 46 -7.85 1.02 -8.37
N LEU A 47 -8.52 0.06 -7.71
CA LEU A 47 -8.13 -1.35 -7.71
C LEU A 47 -9.01 -2.24 -8.59
N GLN A 48 -10.23 -1.79 -8.91
CA GLN A 48 -11.23 -2.55 -9.68
C GLN A 48 -11.29 -4.04 -9.25
N PRO A 49 -11.53 -4.33 -7.96
CA PRO A 49 -11.42 -5.67 -7.43
C PRO A 49 -12.44 -6.61 -8.06
N LYS A 50 -12.02 -7.86 -8.34
CA LYS A 50 -12.96 -8.94 -8.68
C LYS A 50 -13.65 -9.51 -7.44
N LEU A 51 -12.92 -9.55 -6.32
CA LEU A 51 -13.41 -9.96 -5.01
C LEU A 51 -12.93 -8.94 -3.98
N GLY A 52 -13.82 -8.54 -3.06
CA GLY A 52 -13.51 -7.55 -2.04
C GLY A 52 -14.25 -7.84 -0.74
N ALA A 53 -13.56 -7.71 0.39
CA ALA A 53 -14.16 -7.80 1.71
C ALA A 53 -13.60 -6.74 2.66
N VAL A 54 -14.45 -6.20 3.51
CA VAL A 54 -14.08 -5.40 4.68
C VAL A 54 -14.09 -6.31 5.90
N ILE A 55 -12.97 -6.34 6.60
CA ILE A 55 -12.76 -7.16 7.79
C ILE A 55 -12.86 -6.27 9.03
N PHE A 56 -13.74 -6.63 9.94
CA PHE A 56 -13.89 -5.99 11.25
C PHE A 56 -13.38 -6.93 12.34
N ASP A 57 -12.87 -6.33 13.42
CA ASP A 57 -12.38 -7.02 14.61
C ASP A 57 -13.58 -7.60 15.36
N GLY A 58 -13.55 -8.90 15.67
CA GLY A 58 -14.60 -9.59 16.40
C GLY A 58 -14.27 -9.80 17.88
N GLY A 59 -13.26 -9.10 18.40
CA GLY A 59 -12.79 -9.21 19.78
C GLY A 59 -11.46 -9.94 19.90
N ILE A 60 -11.00 -10.07 21.15
CA ILE A 60 -9.75 -10.77 21.48
C ILE A 60 -10.07 -12.25 21.73
N PRO A 61 -9.30 -13.20 21.17
CA PRO A 61 -9.43 -14.61 21.50
C PRO A 61 -9.29 -14.86 23.01
N LYS A 62 -10.16 -15.71 23.58
CA LYS A 62 -10.14 -16.04 25.01
C LYS A 62 -8.78 -16.57 25.47
N GLU A 63 -8.15 -17.42 24.65
CA GLU A 63 -6.82 -17.98 24.90
C GLU A 63 -5.73 -16.90 25.02
N ARG A 64 -5.81 -15.82 24.22
CA ARG A 64 -4.87 -14.67 24.30
C ARG A 64 -5.10 -13.82 25.55
N MET A 65 -6.36 -13.64 25.95
CA MET A 65 -6.67 -12.94 27.21
C MET A 65 -6.20 -13.71 28.45
N GLU A 66 -6.25 -15.05 28.40
CA GLU A 66 -5.80 -15.92 29.50
C GLU A 66 -4.27 -15.98 29.63
N THR A 67 -3.54 -15.97 28.51
CA THR A 67 -2.08 -16.10 28.49
C THR A 67 -1.35 -14.76 28.64
N HIS A 68 -1.98 -13.65 28.23
CA HIS A 68 -1.43 -12.31 28.30
C HIS A 68 -2.51 -11.29 28.70
N PRO A 69 -2.87 -11.18 29.99
CA PRO A 69 -3.95 -10.30 30.45
C PRO A 69 -3.66 -8.81 30.18
N GLU A 70 -2.40 -8.41 30.07
CA GLU A 70 -1.98 -7.06 29.66
C GLU A 70 -2.00 -6.83 28.13
N TYR A 71 -2.34 -7.84 27.33
CA TYR A 71 -2.39 -7.74 25.88
C TYR A 71 -3.47 -6.73 25.46
N LYS A 72 -3.08 -5.76 24.62
CA LYS A 72 -3.89 -4.58 24.23
C LYS A 72 -4.36 -3.67 25.38
N ALA A 73 -3.98 -3.90 26.64
CA ALA A 73 -4.43 -3.10 27.79
C ALA A 73 -4.08 -1.60 27.70
N ASN A 74 -3.07 -1.24 26.90
CA ASN A 74 -2.64 0.13 26.66
C ASN A 74 -3.27 0.78 25.41
N ARG A 75 -4.17 0.10 24.68
CA ARG A 75 -4.90 0.74 23.58
C ARG A 75 -5.89 1.75 24.17
N LYS A 76 -5.93 2.96 23.59
CA LYS A 76 -6.97 3.93 23.94
C LYS A 76 -8.33 3.32 23.59
N GLU A 77 -9.27 3.47 24.51
CA GLU A 77 -10.66 3.09 24.26
C GLU A 77 -11.18 3.80 23.01
N THR A 78 -12.01 3.07 22.26
CA THR A 78 -12.71 3.63 21.10
C THR A 78 -13.54 4.82 21.55
N PRO A 79 -13.39 6.01 20.92
CA PRO A 79 -14.25 7.13 21.26
C PRO A 79 -15.73 6.75 21.07
N GLU A 80 -16.58 7.08 22.04
CA GLU A 80 -18.02 6.76 22.01
C GLU A 80 -18.69 7.23 20.69
N ALA A 81 -18.28 8.40 20.18
CA ALA A 81 -18.76 8.96 18.93
C ALA A 81 -18.41 8.11 17.69
N LEU A 82 -17.29 7.37 17.74
CA LEU A 82 -16.92 6.40 16.71
C LEU A 82 -17.67 5.08 16.91
N GLU A 83 -17.79 4.60 18.14
CA GLU A 83 -18.52 3.37 18.46
C GLU A 83 -19.96 3.41 17.96
N LYS A 84 -20.67 4.55 18.16
CA LYS A 84 -22.01 4.78 17.62
C LYS A 84 -22.10 4.73 16.09
N GLN A 85 -20.99 4.96 15.39
CA GLN A 85 -20.93 4.91 13.92
C GLN A 85 -20.62 3.51 13.39
N ILE A 86 -20.13 2.57 14.21
CA ILE A 86 -19.72 1.23 13.76
C ILE A 86 -20.86 0.50 13.02
N PRO A 87 -22.12 0.45 13.51
CA PRO A 87 -23.24 -0.14 12.76
C PRO A 87 -23.41 0.46 11.36
N LEU A 88 -23.30 1.78 11.25
CA LEU A 88 -23.41 2.51 9.98
C LEU A 88 -22.25 2.17 9.02
N LEU A 89 -21.06 1.85 9.52
CA LEU A 89 -19.94 1.43 8.66
C LEU A 89 -20.22 0.10 7.95
N TYR A 90 -20.88 -0.84 8.64
CA TYR A 90 -21.31 -2.09 8.03
C TYR A 90 -22.33 -1.85 6.91
N GLU A 91 -23.33 -1.02 7.18
CA GLU A 91 -24.36 -0.66 6.20
C GLU A 91 -23.74 0.01 4.97
N VAL A 92 -22.82 0.95 5.17
CA VAL A 92 -22.10 1.64 4.10
C VAL A 92 -21.28 0.65 3.26
N ALA A 93 -20.54 -0.26 3.89
CA ALA A 93 -19.74 -1.26 3.16
C ALA A 93 -20.63 -2.15 2.29
N GLN A 94 -21.74 -2.64 2.84
CA GLN A 94 -22.70 -3.49 2.13
C GLN A 94 -23.38 -2.74 1.00
N ALA A 95 -23.79 -1.48 1.22
CA ALA A 95 -24.41 -0.64 0.20
C ALA A 95 -23.47 -0.35 -0.98
N LEU A 96 -22.16 -0.28 -0.73
CA LEU A 96 -21.12 -0.15 -1.75
C LEU A 96 -20.74 -1.50 -2.41
N GLY A 97 -21.39 -2.60 -2.05
CA GLY A 97 -21.19 -3.93 -2.63
C GLY A 97 -20.00 -4.69 -2.04
N TRP A 98 -19.42 -4.25 -0.93
CA TRP A 98 -18.36 -4.97 -0.24
C TRP A 98 -18.94 -6.04 0.68
N LYS A 99 -18.32 -7.23 0.70
CA LYS A 99 -18.65 -8.24 1.71
C LYS A 99 -18.10 -7.80 3.06
N THR A 100 -18.91 -7.82 4.11
CA THR A 100 -18.46 -7.55 5.49
C THR A 100 -18.19 -8.86 6.21
N ILE A 101 -17.03 -8.98 6.85
CA ILE A 101 -16.62 -10.17 7.60
C ILE A 101 -16.22 -9.74 9.00
N MET A 102 -16.78 -10.41 9.99
CA MET A 102 -16.42 -10.31 11.40
C MET A 102 -16.55 -11.72 11.96
N VAL A 103 -15.49 -12.21 12.61
CA VAL A 103 -15.48 -13.54 13.22
C VAL A 103 -15.38 -13.35 14.72
N GLU A 104 -16.40 -13.80 15.45
CA GLU A 104 -16.47 -13.60 16.89
C GLU A 104 -15.27 -14.23 17.60
N GLY A 105 -14.60 -13.44 18.45
CA GLY A 105 -13.40 -13.86 19.17
C GLY A 105 -12.13 -13.86 18.34
N GLU A 106 -12.13 -13.34 17.11
CA GLU A 106 -10.95 -13.25 16.25
C GLU A 106 -10.63 -11.79 15.89
N GLU A 107 -9.34 -11.49 15.87
CA GLU A 107 -8.85 -10.17 15.48
C GLU A 107 -8.87 -10.02 13.96
N ALA A 108 -9.05 -8.78 13.49
CA ALA A 108 -9.13 -8.51 12.05
C ALA A 108 -7.83 -8.87 11.31
N ASP A 109 -6.68 -8.71 11.95
CA ASP A 109 -5.37 -9.04 11.39
C ASP A 109 -5.18 -10.54 11.17
N ASP A 110 -5.61 -11.38 12.11
CA ASP A 110 -5.60 -12.84 11.99
C ASP A 110 -6.51 -13.33 10.87
N VAL A 111 -7.70 -12.74 10.75
CA VAL A 111 -8.64 -13.05 9.66
C VAL A 111 -8.05 -12.64 8.31
N ILE A 112 -7.47 -11.45 8.21
CA ILE A 112 -6.78 -10.99 6.99
C ILE A 112 -5.63 -11.94 6.63
N ALA A 113 -4.77 -12.26 7.60
CA ALA A 113 -3.65 -13.17 7.39
C ALA A 113 -4.14 -14.53 6.88
N SER A 114 -5.21 -15.08 7.47
CA SER A 114 -5.81 -16.35 7.06
C SER A 114 -6.27 -16.34 5.59
N TYR A 115 -6.95 -15.28 5.14
CA TYR A 115 -7.33 -15.14 3.73
C TYR A 115 -6.13 -15.01 2.78
N THR A 116 -5.11 -14.24 3.18
CA THR A 116 -3.89 -14.12 2.35
C THR A 116 -3.13 -15.44 2.26
N ASN A 117 -3.17 -16.27 3.32
CA ASN A 117 -2.56 -17.59 3.34
C ASN A 117 -3.28 -18.55 2.39
N ALA A 118 -4.61 -18.48 2.33
CA ALA A 118 -5.43 -19.35 1.49
C ALA A 118 -5.33 -19.04 -0.02
N THR A 119 -4.80 -17.87 -0.40
CA THR A 119 -4.87 -17.33 -1.77
C THR A 119 -3.50 -17.13 -2.41
N ASP A 120 -2.46 -17.86 -2.00
CA ASP A 120 -1.05 -17.73 -2.44
C ASP A 120 -0.35 -16.38 -2.14
N GLY A 121 -1.06 -15.42 -1.55
CA GLY A 121 -0.56 -14.09 -1.16
C GLY A 121 -0.40 -13.12 -2.34
N ASN A 122 0.20 -13.56 -3.45
CA ASN A 122 0.46 -12.72 -4.64
C ASN A 122 -0.82 -12.23 -5.32
N SER A 123 -1.93 -12.94 -5.12
CA SER A 123 -3.25 -12.54 -5.61
C SER A 123 -3.99 -11.54 -4.71
N CYS A 124 -3.41 -11.19 -3.54
CA CYS A 124 -4.04 -10.33 -2.54
C CYS A 124 -3.51 -8.89 -2.52
N ILE A 125 -4.44 -7.98 -2.25
CA ILE A 125 -4.16 -6.61 -1.85
C ILE A 125 -4.81 -6.39 -0.48
N VAL A 126 -4.04 -5.94 0.49
CA VAL A 126 -4.55 -5.58 1.82
C VAL A 126 -4.55 -4.06 1.95
N ALA A 127 -5.72 -3.47 2.17
CA ALA A 127 -5.86 -2.05 2.42
C ALA A 127 -5.71 -1.78 3.93
N THR A 128 -4.54 -1.30 4.34
CA THR A 128 -4.21 -0.96 5.74
C THR A 128 -2.95 -0.09 5.79
N ASN A 129 -2.74 0.60 6.92
CA ASN A 129 -1.45 1.21 7.28
C ASN A 129 -1.00 0.72 8.66
N ASP A 130 -1.59 -0.36 9.16
CA ASP A 130 -1.11 -1.02 10.36
C ASP A 130 0.27 -1.63 10.06
N LYS A 131 1.24 -1.29 10.92
CA LYS A 131 2.62 -1.78 10.79
C LYS A 131 2.68 -3.30 10.94
N ASP A 132 1.79 -3.87 11.75
CA ASP A 132 1.86 -5.29 12.11
C ASP A 132 1.42 -6.16 10.93
N LEU A 133 0.58 -5.63 10.03
CA LEU A 133 0.19 -6.27 8.77
C LEU A 133 1.21 -6.10 7.63
N MET A 134 2.22 -5.25 7.79
CA MET A 134 3.25 -5.03 6.73
C MET A 134 4.06 -6.30 6.46
N VAL A 135 4.14 -7.22 7.44
CA VAL A 135 4.81 -8.52 7.29
C VAL A 135 4.24 -9.34 6.13
N LEU A 136 2.96 -9.16 5.79
CA LEU A 136 2.32 -9.86 4.68
C LEU A 136 2.99 -9.56 3.33
N ALA A 137 3.66 -8.40 3.20
CA ALA A 137 4.42 -8.08 1.98
C ALA A 137 5.60 -9.03 1.74
N ALA A 138 6.14 -9.69 2.78
CA ALA A 138 7.15 -10.75 2.60
C ALA A 138 6.61 -11.92 1.76
N ARG A 139 5.29 -12.12 1.78
CA ARG A 139 4.58 -13.21 1.08
C ARG A 139 4.04 -12.78 -0.28
N GLY A 140 4.42 -11.60 -0.76
CA GLY A 140 3.96 -11.06 -2.05
C GLY A 140 2.61 -10.37 -2.03
N VAL A 141 1.97 -10.24 -0.85
CA VAL A 141 0.78 -9.42 -0.66
C VAL A 141 1.13 -7.95 -0.94
N ARG A 142 0.29 -7.25 -1.70
CA ARG A 142 0.44 -5.80 -1.90
C ARG A 142 -0.33 -5.03 -0.84
N ILE A 143 0.27 -3.99 -0.28
CA ILE A 143 -0.34 -3.15 0.75
C ILE A 143 -0.84 -1.85 0.11
N TYR A 144 -2.15 -1.63 0.14
CA TYR A 144 -2.76 -0.39 -0.32
C TYR A 144 -2.98 0.54 0.86
N GLN A 145 -2.43 1.76 0.82
CA GLN A 145 -2.55 2.67 1.95
C GLN A 145 -2.63 4.13 1.53
N PRO A 146 -3.20 5.00 2.39
CA PRO A 146 -3.17 6.44 2.16
C PRO A 146 -1.74 7.00 2.23
N LYS A 147 -1.43 7.96 1.36
CA LYS A 147 -0.23 8.81 1.45
C LYS A 147 -0.63 10.29 1.63
N SER A 148 0.32 11.22 1.57
CA SER A 148 0.05 12.65 1.70
C SER A 148 -1.03 13.14 0.74
N GLU A 149 -0.98 12.66 -0.51
CA GLU A 149 -1.98 12.92 -1.54
C GLU A 149 -2.40 11.60 -2.21
N GLY A 150 -3.66 11.20 -2.04
CA GLY A 150 -4.19 9.97 -2.62
C GLY A 150 -3.69 8.70 -1.91
N TYR A 151 -3.38 7.68 -2.71
CA TYR A 151 -3.03 6.35 -2.23
C TYR A 151 -1.77 5.82 -2.93
N GLU A 152 -1.16 4.82 -2.32
CA GLU A 152 -0.05 4.07 -2.88
C GLU A 152 -0.26 2.57 -2.67
N LEU A 153 0.41 1.79 -3.52
CA LEU A 153 0.42 0.34 -3.46
C LEU A 153 1.86 -0.13 -3.26
N LEU A 154 2.14 -0.69 -2.07
CA LEU A 154 3.46 -1.16 -1.70
C LEU A 154 3.57 -2.67 -1.91
N GLY A 155 4.65 -3.12 -2.54
CA GLY A 155 5.11 -4.49 -2.45
C GLY A 155 6.26 -4.62 -1.45
N ARG A 156 6.92 -5.77 -1.49
CA ARG A 156 8.12 -6.04 -0.68
C ARG A 156 9.19 -4.94 -0.77
N PRO A 157 9.67 -4.51 -1.95
CA PRO A 157 10.75 -3.53 -2.02
C PRO A 157 10.33 -2.16 -1.49
N GLU A 158 9.08 -1.73 -1.69
CA GLU A 158 8.59 -0.45 -1.19
C GLU A 158 8.39 -0.47 0.33
N VAL A 159 7.93 -1.60 0.89
CA VAL A 159 7.87 -1.79 2.36
C VAL A 159 9.27 -1.74 2.95
N GLU A 160 10.23 -2.43 2.34
CA GLU A 160 11.62 -2.42 2.80
C GLU A 160 12.24 -1.01 2.77
N ALA A 161 12.01 -0.26 1.69
CA ALA A 161 12.45 1.12 1.58
C ALA A 161 11.79 2.03 2.63
N LYS A 162 10.47 1.87 2.87
CA LYS A 162 9.70 2.68 3.81
C LYS A 162 10.13 2.45 5.27
N TRP A 163 10.40 1.20 5.64
CA TRP A 163 10.68 0.83 7.03
C TRP A 163 12.18 0.67 7.33
N GLY A 164 13.03 0.58 6.31
CA GLY A 164 14.46 0.34 6.42
C GLY A 164 14.81 -1.06 6.93
N VAL A 165 13.86 -1.99 6.85
CA VAL A 165 14.03 -3.41 7.19
C VAL A 165 13.17 -4.27 6.26
N PRO A 166 13.57 -5.52 5.99
CA PRO A 166 12.73 -6.48 5.30
C PRO A 166 11.34 -6.63 5.96
N PRO A 167 10.26 -6.92 5.21
CA PRO A 167 8.92 -6.96 5.77
C PRO A 167 8.74 -7.93 6.95
N ASP A 168 9.47 -9.05 6.95
CA ASP A 168 9.53 -10.05 8.04
C ASP A 168 10.02 -9.49 9.38
N LYS A 169 10.65 -8.32 9.39
CA LYS A 169 11.18 -7.68 10.61
C LYS A 169 10.44 -6.40 11.01
N VAL A 170 9.43 -5.98 10.25
CA VAL A 170 8.73 -4.70 10.49
C VAL A 170 8.06 -4.66 11.86
N HIS A 171 7.48 -5.78 12.32
CA HIS A 171 6.80 -5.86 13.63
C HIS A 171 7.66 -5.35 14.81
N SER A 172 8.97 -5.66 14.77
CA SER A 172 9.94 -5.34 15.82
C SER A 172 10.43 -3.88 15.78
N ARG A 173 10.17 -3.17 14.68
CA ARG A 173 10.70 -1.83 14.44
C ARG A 173 9.70 -0.77 14.88
N ARG A 174 10.18 0.20 15.67
CA ARG A 174 9.41 1.43 15.90
C ARG A 174 9.35 2.23 14.60
N ARG A 175 8.19 2.86 14.31
CA ARG A 175 8.07 3.77 13.16
C ARG A 175 9.24 4.74 13.17
N PRO A 176 9.97 4.89 12.05
CA PRO A 176 10.97 5.93 11.97
C PRO A 176 10.26 7.27 12.20
N GLN A 177 10.62 7.97 13.27
CA GLN A 177 10.21 9.35 13.47
C GLN A 177 11.01 10.18 12.48
N ASN A 178 10.55 10.33 11.25
CA ASN A 178 10.99 11.39 10.34
C ASN A 178 10.07 11.49 9.11
N GLY A 179 9.08 12.38 9.21
CA GLY A 179 8.69 13.23 8.08
C GLY A 179 9.69 14.38 7.99
N GLY A 180 10.92 14.10 7.57
CA GLY A 180 11.89 15.13 7.24
C GLY A 180 11.69 15.50 5.79
N GLN A 181 11.32 16.76 5.52
CA GLN A 181 11.49 17.39 4.22
C GLN A 181 12.84 16.97 3.62
N MET A 182 12.83 16.51 2.37
CA MET A 182 14.04 16.58 1.54
C MET A 182 14.39 18.07 1.41
N ASP A 183 15.29 18.55 2.26
CA ASP A 183 15.94 19.84 2.06
C ASP A 183 16.72 19.76 0.75
N SER A 184 16.21 20.47 -0.25
CA SER A 184 16.87 20.74 -1.52
C SER A 184 18.05 21.70 -1.34
N ARG A 185 18.98 21.39 -0.43
CA ARG A 185 20.25 22.10 -0.25
C ARG A 185 21.40 21.14 -0.01
N THR A 186 21.78 20.43 -1.06
CA THR A 186 23.20 20.13 -1.27
C THR A 186 23.53 20.12 -2.76
N ARG A 187 23.45 21.29 -3.38
CA ARG A 187 24.43 21.69 -4.39
C ARG A 187 25.11 22.94 -3.88
N ASN A 188 26.43 22.95 -4.00
CA ASN A 188 27.35 24.00 -3.59
C ASN A 188 27.96 23.88 -2.18
N ARG A 189 29.02 23.07 -2.08
CA ARG A 189 30.19 23.41 -1.28
C ARG A 189 31.42 23.38 -2.19
N GLY A 190 31.61 24.48 -2.93
CA GLY A 190 32.96 24.99 -3.14
C GLY A 190 33.50 25.55 -1.82
N GLY A 191 34.79 25.37 -1.56
CA GLY A 191 35.50 25.98 -0.44
C GLY A 191 36.22 24.97 0.46
N ARG A 192 37.43 24.56 0.06
CA ARG A 192 38.43 23.99 0.99
C ARG A 192 39.08 25.15 1.77
N PRO A 193 39.33 25.05 3.09
CA PRO A 193 40.29 25.90 3.77
C PRO A 193 41.69 25.33 3.63
N GLY A 194 42.66 26.21 3.40
CA GLY A 194 44.04 25.91 3.08
C GLY A 194 44.83 25.27 4.22
N CYS A 195 45.77 24.43 3.82
CA CYS A 195 46.92 24.02 4.62
C CYS A 195 48.16 24.31 3.76
N HIS A 196 48.95 25.29 4.21
CA HIS A 196 50.23 25.66 3.63
C HIS A 196 51.22 24.50 3.76
N ARG A 197 51.75 24.02 2.63
CA ARG A 197 53.16 23.60 2.51
C ARG A 197 53.70 23.97 1.14
N SER A 198 54.89 24.52 1.20
CA SER A 198 55.68 25.15 0.15
C SER A 198 56.26 24.16 -0.84
N ASP A 199 56.39 24.67 -2.07
CA ASP A 199 57.55 24.57 -2.95
C ASP A 199 57.72 23.44 -3.97
N GLN A 200 57.70 23.91 -5.23
CA GLN A 200 58.39 23.49 -6.46
C GLN A 200 57.71 22.36 -7.28
N ALA A 201 56.93 22.69 -8.32
CA ALA A 201 57.33 23.01 -9.73
C ALA A 201 57.92 21.78 -10.45
N ARG A 202 57.49 21.32 -11.64
CA ARG A 202 57.21 22.07 -12.88
C ARG A 202 56.64 21.13 -14.00
N ALA A 203 55.70 21.67 -14.77
CA ALA A 203 55.37 21.51 -16.22
C ALA A 203 55.00 20.15 -16.90
N LEU A 204 53.83 20.21 -17.57
CA LEU A 204 53.25 19.39 -18.67
C LEU A 204 53.89 19.75 -20.04
N PRO A 205 53.35 19.36 -21.24
CA PRO A 205 52.61 18.17 -21.73
C PRO A 205 53.20 17.61 -23.06
N HIS A 206 52.63 16.54 -23.65
CA HIS A 206 52.17 16.50 -25.07
C HIS A 206 51.62 15.11 -25.48
N ASP A 207 50.45 15.14 -26.13
CA ASP A 207 49.73 14.08 -26.88
C ASP A 207 50.03 14.26 -28.40
N PRO A 208 49.37 13.61 -29.39
CA PRO A 208 48.98 12.22 -29.71
C PRO A 208 49.55 11.76 -31.09
N GLN A 209 49.37 10.49 -31.52
CA GLN A 209 49.01 10.05 -32.92
C GLN A 209 48.49 8.59 -32.87
N GLY A 210 47.27 8.25 -33.34
CA GLY A 210 46.92 7.82 -34.72
C GLY A 210 47.13 6.29 -34.89
N VAL A 211 46.32 5.41 -35.51
CA VAL A 211 45.40 5.47 -36.67
C VAL A 211 44.64 4.11 -36.78
N GLY A 212 43.43 4.11 -37.40
CA GLY A 212 42.84 2.97 -38.15
C GLY A 212 41.43 2.55 -37.68
N ARG A 213 40.30 2.97 -38.28
CA ARG A 213 39.64 2.52 -39.55
C ARG A 213 39.36 0.99 -39.52
N ASP A 214 38.11 0.49 -39.61
CA ASP A 214 37.10 0.67 -40.67
C ASP A 214 35.63 0.45 -40.22
N ARG A 215 34.70 1.05 -40.98
CA ARG A 215 33.23 0.82 -41.08
C ARG A 215 32.95 0.21 -42.48
N PRO A 216 31.70 -0.03 -42.92
CA PRO A 216 30.49 -0.64 -42.32
C PRO A 216 29.89 -1.71 -43.27
N THR A 217 28.85 -2.46 -42.86
CA THR A 217 27.86 -3.03 -43.81
C THR A 217 26.52 -3.38 -43.12
N GLN A 218 25.46 -2.74 -43.60
CA GLN A 218 24.09 -3.25 -43.79
C GLN A 218 23.75 -2.97 -45.27
N PRO A 219 22.59 -3.33 -45.87
CA PRO A 219 21.38 -4.02 -45.39
C PRO A 219 20.88 -5.11 -46.39
N GLN A 220 19.60 -5.50 -46.26
CA GLN A 220 18.65 -6.06 -47.27
C GLN A 220 18.09 -7.44 -46.87
N ASP A 221 16.89 -7.86 -47.25
CA ASP A 221 15.55 -7.28 -47.46
C ASP A 221 14.67 -8.46 -47.97
N GLY A 222 13.35 -8.40 -47.76
CA GLY A 222 12.33 -9.18 -48.50
C GLY A 222 12.00 -10.60 -47.98
N GLY A 223 10.75 -11.07 -47.94
CA GLY A 223 9.47 -10.48 -48.35
C GLY A 223 8.35 -11.54 -48.48
N VAL A 224 7.09 -11.07 -48.54
CA VAL A 224 5.99 -11.52 -49.45
C VAL A 224 5.14 -12.75 -48.98
N THR A 225 3.92 -12.53 -48.45
CA THR A 225 2.53 -12.65 -49.06
C THR A 225 1.74 -13.86 -48.51
N ASP A 226 0.40 -13.98 -48.43
CA ASP A 226 -0.80 -13.14 -48.64
C ASP A 226 -2.06 -14.03 -48.33
N GLN A 227 -3.23 -13.40 -48.18
CA GLN A 227 -4.61 -13.90 -48.41
C GLN A 227 -5.49 -14.61 -47.34
N ASN A 228 -6.70 -14.04 -47.24
CA ASN A 228 -8.05 -14.61 -47.07
C ASN A 228 -8.76 -14.68 -45.69
N SER A 229 -9.73 -13.76 -45.52
CA SER A 229 -11.02 -13.92 -44.78
C SER A 229 -12.03 -14.73 -45.65
N PRO A 230 -13.31 -15.05 -45.26
CA PRO A 230 -14.15 -14.55 -44.15
C PRO A 230 -15.12 -15.57 -43.44
N ALA A 231 -15.77 -15.08 -42.37
CA ALA A 231 -17.17 -15.29 -41.88
C ALA A 231 -17.85 -16.69 -41.74
N ARG A 232 -18.44 -16.95 -40.55
CA ARG A 232 -19.87 -17.35 -40.28
C ARG A 232 -20.05 -17.88 -38.84
N SER A 233 -20.85 -17.21 -38.00
CA SER A 233 -22.26 -17.49 -37.64
C SER A 233 -22.48 -18.66 -36.65
N GLY A 234 -23.12 -18.38 -35.51
CA GLY A 234 -23.65 -19.42 -34.62
C GLY A 234 -24.34 -18.86 -33.37
N ARG A 235 -25.64 -18.56 -33.48
CA ARG A 235 -26.62 -18.27 -32.42
C ARG A 235 -27.13 -19.59 -31.82
N ALA A 236 -27.33 -19.66 -30.50
CA ALA A 236 -28.40 -20.35 -29.75
C ALA A 236 -28.07 -20.18 -28.24
N ALA A 237 -28.85 -19.57 -27.33
CA ALA A 237 -30.27 -19.63 -26.98
C ALA A 237 -30.72 -20.98 -26.37
N LEU A 238 -30.69 -21.04 -25.01
CA LEU A 238 -31.67 -21.62 -24.07
C LEU A 238 -31.97 -23.14 -24.15
N PRO A 239 -32.50 -23.80 -23.09
CA PRO A 239 -33.48 -23.37 -22.08
C PRO A 239 -32.93 -23.00 -20.69
#